data_AF-A0A434L977-F1
#
_entry.id   AF-A0A434L977-F1
#
_cell.length_a   1.000
_cell.length_b   1.000
_cell.length_c   1.000
_cell.angle_alpha   90.00
_cell.angle_beta   90.00
_cell.angle_gamma   90.00
#
_symmetry.space_group_name_H-M   'P 1'
#
loop_
_entity.id
_entity.type
_entity.pdbx_description
1 polymer ?
#
loop_
_entity_poly.entity_id
_entity_poly.type
_entity_poly.pdbx_seq_one_letter_code
_entity_poly.pdbx_strand_id
1 'polypeptide(L)'
;LFDDGGAVAYDPLLLATGARHAYFGHDEWEPFAPGLKTLEDATTIRRRILLTFEQAERETDPAKRQALLTLAIVGGGPTGVELAGTIVELAHDMLRGEFRNFDTRLTRVVLIEAGDRILPNFAPELSDYASKALERLGVTVELGRPVTRCDAEGVVFGHTQLPA
;
A
#
# COMPACT_ATOMS: atom_id res chain seq x y z
N LEU A 1 1.38 -19.54 30.43
CA LEU A 1 0.01 -20.05 30.58
C LEU A 1 -0.70 -19.71 29.30
N PHE A 2 -1.26 -20.70 28.61
CA PHE A 2 -2.15 -20.45 27.48
C PHE A 2 -3.47 -19.86 27.99
N ASP A 3 -4.31 -19.34 27.09
CA ASP A 3 -5.58 -18.67 27.44
C ASP A 3 -6.55 -19.58 28.22
N ASP A 4 -6.39 -20.90 28.12
CA ASP A 4 -7.14 -21.92 28.87
C ASP A 4 -6.48 -22.32 30.21
N GLY A 5 -5.40 -21.64 30.61
CA GLY A 5 -4.62 -21.97 31.81
C GLY A 5 -3.67 -23.15 31.63
N GLY A 6 -3.54 -23.71 30.43
CA GLY A 6 -2.61 -24.78 30.12
C GLY A 6 -1.14 -24.35 30.19
N ALA A 7 -0.25 -25.33 30.40
CA ALA A 7 1.19 -25.16 30.33
C ALA A 7 1.82 -26.32 29.56
N VAL A 8 2.85 -26.03 28.77
CA VAL A 8 3.66 -27.03 28.07
C VAL A 8 5.08 -26.93 28.61
N ALA A 9 5.58 -28.04 29.18
CA ALA A 9 6.95 -28.14 29.64
C ALA A 9 7.89 -28.32 28.43
N TYR A 10 9.09 -27.77 28.56
CA TYR A 10 10.14 -27.87 27.54
C TYR A 10 11.50 -27.94 28.24
N ASP A 11 12.47 -28.60 27.60
CA ASP A 11 13.85 -28.63 28.07
C ASP A 11 14.65 -27.47 27.43
N PRO A 12 14.62 -27.32 26.09
CA PRO A 12 14.86 -26.04 25.43
C PRO A 12 13.65 -25.54 24.62
N LEU A 13 13.38 -24.23 24.67
CA LEU A 13 12.34 -23.56 23.87
C LEU A 13 12.97 -22.59 22.87
N LEU A 14 12.63 -22.75 21.58
CA LEU A 14 12.93 -21.79 20.54
C LEU A 14 11.67 -21.03 20.15
N LEU A 15 11.68 -19.71 20.37
CA LEU A 15 10.58 -18.82 19.99
C LEU A 15 10.88 -18.17 18.63
N ALA A 16 10.07 -18.48 17.64
CA ALA A 16 10.18 -17.96 16.27
C ALA A 16 8.81 -17.49 15.74
N THR A 17 8.03 -16.80 16.57
CA THR A 17 6.65 -16.36 16.26
C THR A 17 6.55 -15.21 15.25
N GLY A 18 7.69 -14.69 14.79
CA GLY A 18 7.76 -13.57 13.85
C GLY A 18 7.36 -12.23 14.49
N ALA A 19 6.95 -11.29 13.65
CA ALA A 19 6.54 -9.93 14.04
C ALA A 19 5.24 -9.53 13.33
N ARG A 20 4.44 -8.67 13.99
CA ARG A 20 3.23 -8.05 13.39
C ARG A 20 3.56 -6.73 12.71
N HIS A 21 2.57 -6.17 12.02
CA HIS A 21 2.63 -4.80 11.54
C HIS A 21 2.79 -3.82 12.71
N ALA A 22 3.53 -2.74 12.46
CA ALA A 22 3.63 -1.62 13.38
C ALA A 22 3.11 -0.38 12.67
N TYR A 23 2.09 0.25 13.24
CA TYR A 23 1.56 1.53 12.75
C TYR A 23 2.20 2.72 13.45
N PHE A 24 3.38 2.55 14.05
CA PHE A 24 4.16 3.61 14.72
C PHE A 24 3.38 4.37 15.80
N GLY A 25 2.48 3.67 16.52
CA GLY A 25 1.60 4.26 17.53
C GLY A 25 0.22 4.66 17.02
N HIS A 26 -0.09 4.38 15.74
CA HIS A 26 -1.37 4.66 15.09
C HIS A 26 -2.16 3.39 14.75
N ASP A 27 -2.44 2.55 15.76
CA ASP A 27 -3.18 1.30 15.54
C ASP A 27 -4.58 1.53 14.95
N GLU A 28 -5.14 2.75 15.09
CA GLU A 28 -6.38 3.18 14.46
C GLU A 28 -6.34 3.18 12.92
N TRP A 29 -5.15 3.11 12.30
CA TRP A 29 -5.01 3.06 10.83
C TRP A 29 -5.31 1.68 10.26
N GLU A 30 -5.20 0.60 11.04
CA GLU A 30 -5.31 -0.79 10.56
C GLU A 30 -6.56 -1.08 9.72
N PRO A 31 -7.77 -0.58 10.06
CA PRO A 31 -8.97 -0.82 9.25
C PRO A 31 -8.87 -0.22 7.82
N PHE A 32 -8.15 0.89 7.69
CA PHE A 32 -8.07 1.71 6.47
C PHE A 32 -6.83 1.39 5.63
N ALA A 33 -5.71 1.09 6.29
CA ALA A 33 -4.42 0.76 5.67
C ALA A 33 -3.99 -0.67 6.05
N PRO A 34 -4.60 -1.71 5.46
CA PRO A 34 -4.26 -3.09 5.78
C PRO A 34 -2.80 -3.37 5.39
N GLY A 35 -2.06 -3.98 6.28
CA GLY A 35 -0.72 -4.45 5.99
C GLY A 35 -0.69 -5.70 5.09
N LEU A 36 0.49 -6.06 4.59
CA LEU A 36 0.75 -7.29 3.82
C LEU A 36 1.76 -8.20 4.56
N LYS A 37 1.29 -9.13 5.40
CA LYS A 37 2.14 -10.15 6.08
C LYS A 37 1.68 -11.58 5.85
N THR A 38 0.38 -11.79 5.66
CA THR A 38 -0.24 -13.09 5.49
C THR A 38 -0.78 -13.27 4.08
N LEU A 39 -1.11 -14.51 3.72
CA LEU A 39 -1.80 -14.79 2.45
C LEU A 39 -3.20 -14.16 2.43
N GLU A 40 -3.87 -14.14 3.58
CA GLU A 40 -5.19 -13.55 3.73
C GLU A 40 -5.14 -12.04 3.45
N ASP A 41 -4.10 -11.35 3.95
CA ASP A 41 -3.85 -9.94 3.63
C ASP A 41 -3.71 -9.73 2.12
N ALA A 42 -2.90 -10.55 1.45
CA ALA A 42 -2.67 -10.47 0.01
C ALA A 42 -3.97 -10.63 -0.77
N THR A 43 -4.79 -11.62 -0.41
CA THR A 43 -6.10 -11.83 -1.04
C THR A 43 -7.08 -10.68 -0.77
N THR A 44 -7.03 -10.09 0.42
CA THR A 44 -7.87 -8.95 0.80
C THR A 44 -7.48 -7.69 0.02
N ILE A 45 -6.20 -7.39 -0.08
CA ILE A 45 -5.67 -6.27 -0.86
C ILE A 45 -6.07 -6.42 -2.33
N ARG A 46 -5.82 -7.59 -2.93
CA ARG A 46 -6.22 -7.87 -4.33
C ARG A 46 -7.72 -7.67 -4.54
N ARG A 47 -8.54 -8.17 -3.62
CA ARG A 47 -10.00 -8.00 -3.67
C ARG A 47 -10.39 -6.51 -3.61
N ARG A 48 -9.81 -5.73 -2.69
CA ARG A 48 -10.09 -4.30 -2.56
C ARG A 48 -9.76 -3.55 -3.85
N ILE A 49 -8.61 -3.83 -4.46
CA ILE A 49 -8.19 -3.23 -5.74
C ILE A 49 -9.19 -3.52 -6.87
N LEU A 50 -9.61 -4.79 -7.03
CA LEU A 50 -10.57 -5.13 -8.08
C LEU A 50 -11.94 -4.48 -7.85
N LEU A 51 -12.39 -4.44 -6.59
CA LEU A 51 -13.65 -3.77 -6.23
C LEU A 51 -13.61 -2.26 -6.49
N THR A 52 -12.49 -1.58 -6.27
CA THR A 52 -12.39 -0.14 -6.57
C THR A 52 -12.48 0.13 -8.07
N PHE A 53 -11.91 -0.73 -8.91
CA PHE A 53 -12.09 -0.64 -10.36
C PHE A 53 -13.55 -0.86 -10.80
N GLU A 54 -14.23 -1.86 -10.23
CA GLU A 54 -15.66 -2.09 -10.48
C GLU A 54 -16.53 -0.90 -10.03
N GLN A 55 -16.19 -0.28 -8.90
CA GLN A 55 -16.84 0.93 -8.42
C GLN A 55 -16.59 2.12 -9.36
N ALA A 56 -15.34 2.30 -9.80
CA ALA A 56 -14.95 3.37 -10.72
C ALA A 56 -15.69 3.27 -12.07
N GLU A 57 -15.94 2.06 -12.56
CA GLU A 57 -16.72 1.81 -13.79
C GLU A 57 -18.17 2.32 -13.66
N ARG A 58 -18.74 2.25 -12.46
CA ARG A 58 -20.13 2.64 -12.18
C ARG A 58 -20.27 4.10 -11.73
N GLU A 59 -19.20 4.71 -11.26
CA GLU A 59 -19.19 6.09 -10.78
C GLU A 59 -19.29 7.06 -11.95
N THR A 60 -20.16 8.05 -11.85
CA THR A 60 -20.40 9.07 -12.90
C THR A 60 -19.75 10.41 -12.58
N ASP A 61 -19.47 10.68 -11.30
CA ASP A 61 -18.71 11.85 -10.87
C ASP A 61 -17.21 11.64 -11.15
N PRO A 62 -16.59 12.45 -12.04
CA PRO A 62 -15.18 12.31 -12.37
C PRO A 62 -14.24 12.45 -11.18
N ALA A 63 -14.58 13.28 -10.19
CA ALA A 63 -13.74 13.51 -9.03
C ALA A 63 -13.72 12.28 -8.10
N LYS A 64 -14.90 11.70 -7.85
CA LYS A 64 -15.01 10.46 -7.06
C LYS A 64 -14.39 9.27 -7.78
N ARG A 65 -14.57 9.18 -9.09
CA ARG A 65 -13.90 8.15 -9.90
C ARG A 65 -12.38 8.27 -9.78
N GLN A 66 -11.84 9.48 -9.83
CA GLN A 66 -10.39 9.68 -9.68
C GLN A 66 -9.89 9.30 -8.27
N ALA A 67 -10.69 9.53 -7.22
CA ALA A 67 -10.40 9.07 -5.87
C ALA A 67 -10.32 7.53 -5.80
N LEU A 68 -11.32 6.83 -6.34
CA LEU A 68 -11.34 5.36 -6.44
C LEU A 68 -10.14 4.79 -7.23
N LEU A 69 -9.65 5.54 -8.23
CA LEU A 69 -8.49 5.19 -9.04
C LEU A 69 -7.16 5.68 -8.44
N THR A 70 -7.14 6.19 -7.21
CA THR A 70 -5.93 6.57 -6.50
C THR A 70 -5.63 5.56 -5.40
N LEU A 71 -4.51 4.84 -5.51
CA LEU A 71 -4.07 3.87 -4.52
C LEU A 71 -2.84 4.41 -3.79
N ALA A 72 -2.93 4.55 -2.46
CA ALA A 72 -1.82 5.00 -1.62
C ALA A 72 -1.12 3.80 -0.96
N ILE A 73 0.21 3.82 -0.97
CA ILE A 73 1.07 2.84 -0.31
C ILE A 73 1.97 3.59 0.66
N VAL A 74 1.90 3.22 1.93
CA VAL A 74 2.68 3.86 3.00
C VAL A 74 3.91 3.01 3.31
N GLY A 75 5.09 3.59 3.14
CA GLY A 75 6.39 2.98 3.39
C GLY A 75 7.11 2.55 2.11
N GLY A 76 8.23 3.21 1.83
CA GLY A 76 9.16 2.95 0.73
C GLY A 76 10.17 1.82 1.01
N GLY A 77 9.85 0.89 1.91
CA GLY A 77 10.62 -0.33 2.10
C GLY A 77 10.43 -1.35 0.96
N PRO A 78 11.14 -2.48 0.97
CA PRO A 78 11.04 -3.49 -0.10
C PRO A 78 9.60 -3.90 -0.43
N THR A 79 8.79 -4.18 0.58
CA THR A 79 7.38 -4.58 0.37
C THR A 79 6.55 -3.50 -0.30
N GLY A 80 6.70 -2.23 0.08
CA GLY A 80 5.93 -1.14 -0.51
C GLY A 80 6.34 -0.83 -1.94
N VAL A 81 7.64 -0.91 -2.22
CA VAL A 81 8.19 -0.74 -3.58
C VAL A 81 7.68 -1.82 -4.54
N GLU A 82 7.73 -3.09 -4.13
CA GLU A 82 7.23 -4.21 -4.94
C GLU A 82 5.72 -4.11 -5.19
N LEU A 83 4.95 -3.76 -4.15
CA LEU A 83 3.52 -3.53 -4.28
C LEU A 83 3.21 -2.38 -5.25
N ALA A 84 3.95 -1.27 -5.18
CA ALA A 84 3.72 -0.12 -6.03
C ALA A 84 3.90 -0.47 -7.52
N GLY A 85 5.01 -1.15 -7.86
CA GLY A 85 5.24 -1.62 -9.22
C GLY A 85 4.16 -2.59 -9.69
N THR A 86 3.86 -3.61 -8.88
CA THR A 86 2.89 -4.65 -9.23
C THR A 86 1.49 -4.08 -9.48
N ILE A 87 1.04 -3.13 -8.67
CA ILE A 87 -0.29 -2.53 -8.80
C ILE A 87 -0.38 -1.67 -10.07
N VAL A 88 0.68 -0.91 -10.39
CA VAL A 88 0.73 -0.12 -11.62
C VAL A 88 0.70 -1.02 -12.85
N GLU A 89 1.52 -2.08 -12.89
CA GLU A 89 1.51 -3.06 -14.00
C GLU A 89 0.15 -3.73 -14.15
N LEU A 90 -0.47 -4.16 -13.05
CA LEU A 90 -1.82 -4.71 -13.05
C LEU A 90 -2.82 -3.74 -13.69
N ALA A 91 -2.79 -2.47 -13.27
CA ALA A 91 -3.73 -1.47 -13.75
C ALA A 91 -3.48 -1.09 -15.23
N HIS A 92 -2.22 -0.85 -15.60
CA HIS A 92 -1.87 -0.25 -16.90
C HIS A 92 -1.78 -1.28 -18.02
N ASP A 93 -1.39 -2.52 -17.71
CA ASP A 93 -1.16 -3.56 -18.71
C ASP A 93 -2.19 -4.68 -18.65
N MET A 94 -2.43 -5.26 -17.46
CA MET A 94 -3.26 -6.45 -17.33
C MET A 94 -4.77 -6.16 -17.42
N LEU A 95 -5.22 -5.05 -16.85
CA LEU A 95 -6.64 -4.65 -16.85
C LEU A 95 -7.00 -3.71 -18.01
N ARG A 96 -6.06 -3.49 -18.94
CA ARG A 96 -6.25 -2.57 -20.04
C ARG A 96 -7.36 -3.05 -20.97
N GLY A 97 -8.43 -2.24 -21.08
CA GLY A 97 -9.57 -2.55 -21.93
C GLY A 97 -10.63 -3.44 -21.29
N GLU A 98 -10.44 -3.84 -20.02
CA GLU A 98 -11.44 -4.60 -19.27
C GLU A 98 -12.62 -3.74 -18.81
N PHE A 99 -12.46 -2.41 -18.84
CA PHE A 99 -13.45 -1.42 -18.42
C PHE A 99 -13.85 -0.49 -19.58
N ARG A 100 -15.12 -0.09 -19.65
CA ARG A 100 -15.67 0.66 -20.79
C ARG A 100 -15.74 2.16 -20.51
N ASN A 101 -15.95 2.54 -19.26
CA ASN A 101 -16.25 3.92 -18.90
C ASN A 101 -15.03 4.75 -18.51
N PHE A 102 -13.88 4.11 -18.27
CA PHE A 102 -12.62 4.79 -17.98
C PHE A 102 -11.41 4.00 -18.51
N ASP A 103 -10.28 4.68 -18.61
CA ASP A 103 -9.00 4.08 -18.95
C ASP A 103 -8.24 3.73 -17.66
N THR A 104 -7.94 2.45 -17.46
CA THR A 104 -7.23 1.97 -16.26
C THR A 104 -5.82 2.56 -16.13
N ARG A 105 -5.24 3.11 -17.22
CA ARG A 105 -3.96 3.83 -17.18
C ARG A 105 -4.04 5.17 -16.46
N LEU A 106 -5.23 5.67 -16.16
CA LEU A 106 -5.45 6.84 -15.31
C LEU A 106 -5.31 6.52 -13.80
N THR A 107 -5.12 5.24 -13.47
CA THR A 107 -4.86 4.80 -12.09
C THR A 107 -3.56 5.43 -11.61
N ARG A 108 -3.65 6.12 -10.46
CA ARG A 108 -2.51 6.73 -9.79
C ARG A 108 -2.12 5.90 -8.58
N VAL A 109 -0.90 5.37 -8.59
CA VAL A 109 -0.32 4.72 -7.42
C VAL A 109 0.64 5.71 -6.76
N VAL A 110 0.44 6.02 -5.49
CA VAL A 110 1.25 6.97 -4.72
C VAL A 110 2.00 6.21 -3.63
N LEU A 111 3.33 6.14 -3.74
CA LEU A 111 4.22 5.57 -2.73
C LEU A 111 4.73 6.68 -1.82
N ILE A 112 4.35 6.64 -0.54
CA ILE A 112 4.64 7.68 0.45
C ILE A 112 5.71 7.15 1.42
N GLU A 113 6.83 7.85 1.53
CA GLU A 113 7.94 7.52 2.43
C GLU A 113 8.30 8.74 3.29
N ALA A 114 8.49 8.50 4.60
CA ALA A 114 8.85 9.54 5.56
C ALA A 114 10.32 9.96 5.42
N GLY A 115 11.20 9.03 5.05
CA GLY A 115 12.61 9.27 4.78
C GLY A 115 12.88 9.97 3.44
N ASP A 116 14.14 10.30 3.21
CA ASP A 116 14.63 11.00 2.03
C ASP A 116 14.79 10.11 0.79
N ARG A 117 14.63 8.79 0.94
CA ARG A 117 14.72 7.80 -0.14
C ARG A 117 13.97 6.51 0.17
N ILE A 118 13.50 5.84 -0.88
CA ILE A 118 13.04 4.45 -0.80
C ILE A 118 14.22 3.50 -0.63
N LEU A 119 13.95 2.30 -0.13
CA LEU A 119 14.93 1.23 0.06
C LEU A 119 16.20 1.72 0.79
N PRO A 120 16.10 2.40 1.95
CA PRO A 120 17.24 3.08 2.58
C PRO A 120 18.37 2.13 3.00
N ASN A 121 18.09 0.83 3.09
CA ASN A 121 19.09 -0.22 3.37
C ASN A 121 20.01 -0.53 2.17
N PHE A 122 19.70 0.00 0.98
CA PHE A 122 20.53 -0.16 -0.22
C PHE A 122 21.45 1.06 -0.40
N ALA A 123 22.45 0.91 -1.29
CA ALA A 123 23.29 2.02 -1.70
C ALA A 123 22.42 3.14 -2.32
N PRO A 124 22.74 4.43 -2.09
CA PRO A 124 21.93 5.56 -2.58
C PRO A 124 21.64 5.52 -4.07
N GLU A 125 22.58 5.05 -4.88
CA GLU A 125 22.45 4.94 -6.34
C GLU A 125 21.40 3.90 -6.75
N LEU A 126 21.24 2.83 -5.95
CA LEU A 126 20.21 1.81 -6.17
C LEU A 126 18.83 2.30 -5.74
N SER A 127 18.75 3.07 -4.65
CA SER A 127 17.51 3.76 -4.24
C SER A 127 17.03 4.73 -5.34
N ASP A 128 17.94 5.56 -5.88
CA ASP A 128 17.64 6.49 -6.97
C ASP A 128 17.22 5.77 -8.26
N TYR A 129 17.92 4.69 -8.62
CA TYR A 129 17.54 3.83 -9.74
C TYR A 129 16.13 3.28 -9.59
N ALA A 130 15.80 2.74 -8.41
CA ALA A 130 14.48 2.18 -8.13
C ALA A 130 13.39 3.26 -8.18
N SER A 131 13.64 4.44 -7.62
CA SER A 131 12.68 5.57 -7.66
C SER A 131 12.37 5.95 -9.11
N LYS A 132 13.41 6.15 -9.93
CA LYS A 132 13.26 6.46 -11.35
C LYS A 132 12.57 5.35 -12.13
N ALA A 133 12.77 4.09 -11.75
CA ALA A 133 12.09 2.96 -12.37
C ALA A 133 10.59 2.96 -12.07
N LEU A 134 10.20 3.16 -10.81
CA LEU A 134 8.80 3.29 -10.40
C LEU A 134 8.12 4.49 -11.08
N GLU A 135 8.79 5.65 -11.12
CA GLU A 135 8.29 6.86 -11.79
C GLU A 135 8.04 6.63 -13.29
N ARG A 136 8.94 5.89 -13.97
CA ARG A 136 8.75 5.52 -15.39
C ARG A 136 7.54 4.60 -15.61
N LEU A 137 7.22 3.76 -14.64
CA LEU A 137 6.00 2.92 -14.69
C LEU A 137 4.74 3.75 -14.45
N GLY A 138 4.85 4.93 -13.82
CA GLY A 138 3.71 5.81 -13.51
C GLY A 138 3.37 5.88 -12.01
N VAL A 139 4.23 5.35 -11.14
CA VAL A 139 4.11 5.55 -9.69
C VAL A 139 4.53 6.98 -9.35
N THR A 140 3.73 7.66 -8.51
CA THR A 140 4.12 8.91 -7.86
C THR A 140 4.86 8.59 -6.58
N VAL A 141 6.15 8.97 -6.48
CA VAL A 141 6.96 8.75 -5.27
C VAL A 141 7.03 10.03 -4.45
N GLU A 142 6.53 9.99 -3.22
CA GLU A 142 6.47 11.11 -2.28
C GLU A 142 7.44 10.84 -1.12
N LEU A 143 8.60 11.52 -1.14
CA LEU A 143 9.67 11.36 -0.14
C LEU A 143 9.64 12.50 0.89
N GLY A 144 10.20 12.26 2.07
CA GLY A 144 10.34 13.25 3.14
C GLY A 144 9.01 13.67 3.77
N ARG A 145 7.94 12.89 3.56
CA ARG A 145 6.59 13.24 4.00
C ARG A 145 5.97 12.11 4.83
N PRO A 146 6.05 12.17 6.17
CA PRO A 146 5.38 11.19 7.00
C PRO A 146 3.86 11.30 6.84
N VAL A 147 3.20 10.16 6.79
CA VAL A 147 1.75 10.08 6.97
C VAL A 147 1.42 10.45 8.40
N THR A 148 0.40 11.29 8.57
CA THR A 148 -0.05 11.80 9.88
C THR A 148 -1.48 11.42 10.19
N ARG A 149 -2.27 11.03 9.17
CA ARG A 149 -3.64 10.57 9.32
C ARG A 149 -4.01 9.58 8.23
N CYS A 150 -4.69 8.51 8.60
CA CYS A 150 -5.33 7.57 7.70
C CYS A 150 -6.68 7.17 8.30
N ASP A 151 -7.76 7.51 7.62
CA ASP A 151 -9.13 7.28 8.07
C ASP A 151 -10.08 7.08 6.87
N ALA A 152 -11.39 7.07 7.13
CA ALA A 152 -12.41 6.88 6.11
C ALA A 152 -12.47 8.01 5.06
N GLU A 153 -11.87 9.17 5.33
CA GLU A 153 -11.81 10.30 4.40
C GLU A 153 -10.55 10.27 3.53
N GLY A 154 -9.57 9.41 3.87
CA GLY A 154 -8.38 9.16 3.07
C GLY A 154 -7.08 9.24 3.87
N VAL A 155 -6.01 9.71 3.22
CA VAL A 155 -4.64 9.74 3.77
C VAL A 155 -4.08 11.16 3.72
N VAL A 156 -3.49 11.61 4.83
CA VAL A 156 -2.82 12.92 4.95
C VAL A 156 -1.33 12.73 5.20
N PHE A 157 -0.49 13.39 4.40
CA PHE A 157 0.97 13.40 4.54
C PHE A 157 1.52 14.78 4.21
N GLY A 158 2.40 15.31 5.06
CA GLY A 158 2.86 16.70 4.96
C GLY A 158 1.69 17.69 4.94
N HIS A 159 1.51 18.40 3.82
CA HIS A 159 0.39 19.32 3.58
C HIS A 159 -0.57 18.84 2.49
N THR A 160 -0.52 17.55 2.14
CA THR A 160 -1.29 16.94 1.05
C THR A 160 -2.30 15.95 1.62
N GLN A 161 -3.49 15.91 1.02
CA GLN A 161 -4.51 14.90 1.29
C GLN A 161 -4.86 14.14 0.01
N LEU A 162 -4.90 12.81 0.10
CA LEU A 162 -5.51 11.94 -0.90
C LEU A 162 -6.88 11.51 -0.38
N PRO A 163 -7.99 11.88 -1.04
CA PRO A 163 -9.33 11.51 -0.59
C PRO A 163 -9.63 10.03 -0.88
N ALA A 164 -10.49 9.44 -0.05
CA ALA A 164 -11.10 8.12 -0.27
C ALA A 164 -12.29 8.16 -1.23
#